data_AF-A0A6N2EJ19-F1
#
_entry.id   AF-A0A6N2EJ19-F1
#
_cell.length_a   1.000
_cell.length_b   1.000
_cell.length_c   1.000
_cell.angle_alpha   90.00
_cell.angle_beta   90.00
_cell.angle_gamma   90.00
#
_symmetry.space_group_name_H-M   'P 1'
#
loop_
_entity.id
_entity.type
_entity.pdbx_description
1 polymer ?
#
loop_
_entity_poly.entity_id
_entity_poly.type
_entity_poly.pdbx_seq_one_letter_code
_entity_poly.pdbx_strand_id
1 'polypeptide(L)'
;MPQISLRQYDYTPQLGWSSTRWETFRTCRRRYFFQYYGRYDREIPLAHIQRLKGLSSIAMTVGTAVHEVLARLLKRLLQSSAAIDAQRFWPYVEGVIGEELATTTLMEVHYGQRPAPEPAAAGLRRLGAGQPAGERRADPLRAGLPADAVYGDREAAQRR
;
A
#
# COMPACT_ATOMS: atom_id res chain seq x y z
N MET A 1 34.92 1.09 -3.29
CA MET A 1 33.52 1.29 -2.85
C MET A 1 32.61 0.89 -4.00
N PRO A 2 31.56 0.08 -3.78
CA PRO A 2 30.66 -0.31 -4.86
C PRO A 2 29.98 0.94 -5.42
N GLN A 3 29.98 1.10 -6.75
CA GLN A 3 29.24 2.17 -7.41
C GLN A 3 27.74 1.85 -7.33
N ILE A 4 26.99 2.70 -6.64
CA ILE A 4 25.53 2.62 -6.59
C ILE A 4 25.00 3.34 -7.84
N SER A 5 24.61 2.58 -8.86
CA SER A 5 23.88 3.13 -10.00
C SER A 5 22.41 3.24 -9.64
N LEU A 6 21.86 4.45 -9.59
CA LEU A 6 20.43 4.65 -9.41
C LEU A 6 19.69 4.27 -10.70
N ARG A 7 18.69 3.40 -10.57
CA ARG A 7 17.83 3.01 -11.70
C ARG A 7 17.03 4.25 -12.14
N GLN A 8 17.17 4.64 -13.39
CA GLN A 8 16.31 5.68 -13.98
C GLN A 8 14.96 5.05 -14.33
N TYR A 9 13.88 5.72 -13.95
CA TYR A 9 12.52 5.31 -14.26
C TYR A 9 11.98 6.18 -15.39
N ASP A 10 11.24 5.57 -16.31
CA ASP A 10 10.61 6.29 -17.40
C ASP A 10 9.61 7.32 -16.87
N TYR A 11 9.65 8.50 -17.49
CA TYR A 11 8.66 9.53 -17.24
C TYR A 11 7.29 9.06 -17.75
N THR A 12 6.25 9.26 -16.94
CA THR A 12 4.89 8.97 -17.37
C THR A 12 4.38 10.13 -18.24
N PRO A 13 3.85 9.88 -19.44
CA PRO A 13 3.40 10.95 -20.32
C PRO A 13 2.17 11.71 -19.78
N GLN A 14 1.57 11.22 -18.70
CA GLN A 14 0.43 11.84 -18.03
C GLN A 14 0.85 12.37 -16.65
N LEU A 15 0.77 13.68 -16.50
CA LEU A 15 1.10 14.38 -15.26
C LEU A 15 0.30 13.81 -14.07
N GLY A 16 1.00 13.52 -12.98
CA GLY A 16 0.41 13.01 -11.74
C GLY A 16 0.18 11.50 -11.68
N TRP A 17 0.57 10.73 -12.70
CA TRP A 17 0.48 9.27 -12.66
C TRP A 17 1.77 8.65 -12.15
N SER A 18 1.67 7.72 -11.18
CA SER A 18 2.79 6.87 -10.79
C SER A 18 3.18 5.93 -11.93
N SER A 19 4.44 5.48 -11.94
CA SER A 19 4.92 4.48 -12.90
C SER A 19 4.07 3.20 -12.86
N THR A 20 3.67 2.74 -11.67
CA THR A 20 2.79 1.58 -11.49
C THR A 20 1.39 1.78 -12.08
N ARG A 21 0.82 3.00 -11.97
CA ARG A 21 -0.48 3.34 -12.55
C ARG A 21 -0.41 3.34 -14.07
N TRP A 22 0.64 3.96 -14.61
CA TRP A 22 0.91 3.99 -16.04
C TRP A 22 1.10 2.60 -16.63
N GLU A 23 1.90 1.76 -15.96
CA GLU A 23 2.13 0.39 -16.40
C GLU A 23 0.83 -0.44 -16.37
N THR A 24 0.01 -0.27 -15.33
CA THR A 24 -1.30 -0.93 -15.26
C THR A 24 -2.19 -0.56 -16.43
N PHE A 25 -2.24 0.72 -16.79
CA PHE A 25 -3.00 1.22 -17.94
C PHE A 25 -2.49 0.64 -19.27
N ARG A 26 -1.16 0.63 -19.45
CA ARG A 26 -0.52 0.08 -20.66
C ARG A 26 -0.74 -1.41 -20.80
N THR A 27 -0.58 -2.17 -19.72
CA THR A 27 -0.77 -3.63 -19.73
C THR A 27 -2.24 -4.01 -19.99
N CYS A 28 -3.19 -3.39 -19.27
CA CYS A 28 -4.61 -3.74 -19.41
C CYS A 28 -5.52 -2.60 -18.97
N ARG A 29 -6.23 -2.00 -19.94
CA ARG A 29 -7.19 -0.91 -19.70
C ARG A 29 -8.37 -1.34 -18.83
N ARG A 30 -8.85 -2.58 -18.97
CA ARG A 30 -9.93 -3.13 -18.13
C ARG A 30 -9.47 -3.25 -16.67
N ARG A 31 -8.26 -3.75 -16.43
CA ARG A 31 -7.66 -3.81 -15.08
C ARG A 31 -7.52 -2.43 -14.48
N TYR A 32 -7.00 -1.48 -15.25
CA TYR A 32 -6.92 -0.08 -14.85
C TYR A 32 -8.29 0.50 -14.47
N PHE A 33 -9.32 0.27 -15.28
CA PHE A 33 -10.67 0.71 -14.99
C PHE A 33 -11.19 0.17 -13.66
N PHE A 34 -11.12 -1.15 -13.41
CA PHE A 34 -11.58 -1.69 -12.13
C PHE A 34 -10.74 -1.26 -10.93
N GLN A 35 -9.45 -1.01 -11.13
CA GLN A 35 -8.56 -0.56 -10.06
C GLN A 35 -8.84 0.89 -9.63
N TYR A 36 -9.14 1.80 -10.56
CA TYR A 36 -9.29 3.23 -10.26
C TYR A 36 -10.73 3.76 -10.36
N TYR A 37 -11.54 3.17 -11.23
CA TYR A 37 -12.86 3.67 -11.64
C TYR A 37 -13.99 2.66 -11.48
N GLY A 38 -13.76 1.51 -10.83
CA GLY A 38 -14.76 0.44 -10.68
C GLY A 38 -16.09 0.86 -10.02
N ARG A 39 -16.13 2.00 -9.31
CA ARG A 39 -17.38 2.57 -8.76
C ARG A 39 -18.39 3.02 -9.82
N TYR A 40 -17.96 3.21 -11.05
CA TYR A 40 -18.80 3.65 -12.17
C TYR A 40 -19.35 2.49 -12.99
N ASP A 41 -18.98 1.25 -12.66
CA ASP A 41 -19.55 0.06 -13.27
C ASP A 41 -21.00 -0.13 -12.80
N ARG A 42 -21.92 -0.39 -13.75
CA ARG A 42 -23.34 -0.57 -13.48
C ARG A 42 -23.76 -2.04 -13.41
N GLU A 43 -22.91 -2.94 -13.89
CA GLU A 43 -23.21 -4.37 -14.02
C GLU A 43 -22.71 -5.15 -12.81
N ILE A 44 -21.49 -4.85 -12.36
CA ILE A 44 -20.84 -5.55 -11.26
C ILE A 44 -21.03 -4.74 -9.97
N PRO A 45 -21.62 -5.32 -8.91
CA PRO A 45 -21.76 -4.63 -7.63
C PRO A 45 -20.42 -4.18 -7.07
N LEU A 46 -20.34 -2.93 -6.59
CA LEU A 46 -19.12 -2.36 -6.04
C LEU A 46 -18.51 -3.21 -4.91
N ALA A 47 -19.35 -3.82 -4.07
CA ALA A 47 -18.89 -4.72 -3.00
C ALA A 47 -18.09 -5.91 -3.54
N HIS A 48 -18.49 -6.45 -4.69
CA HIS A 48 -17.78 -7.54 -5.35
C HIS A 48 -16.41 -7.07 -5.85
N ILE A 49 -16.36 -5.91 -6.50
CA ILE A 49 -15.11 -5.31 -7.01
C ILE A 49 -14.14 -5.03 -5.85
N GLN A 50 -14.64 -4.43 -4.77
CA GLN A 50 -13.82 -4.11 -3.59
C GLN A 50 -13.25 -5.35 -2.91
N ARG A 51 -14.05 -6.41 -2.79
CA ARG A 51 -13.61 -7.69 -2.25
C ARG A 51 -12.46 -8.28 -3.06
N LEU A 52 -12.60 -8.35 -4.39
CA LEU A 52 -11.53 -8.88 -5.25
C LEU A 52 -10.29 -7.99 -5.29
N LYS A 53 -10.48 -6.66 -5.27
CA LYS A 53 -9.39 -5.70 -5.21
C LYS A 53 -8.59 -5.76 -3.90
N GLY A 54 -9.23 -6.21 -2.81
CA GLY A 54 -8.60 -6.38 -1.51
C GLY A 54 -7.76 -7.65 -1.37
N LEU A 55 -7.72 -8.52 -2.39
CA LEU A 55 -6.89 -9.72 -2.37
C LEU A 55 -5.41 -9.36 -2.55
N SER A 56 -4.54 -10.04 -1.82
CA SER A 56 -3.08 -9.96 -1.96
C SER A 56 -2.50 -11.33 -2.31
N SER A 57 -1.28 -11.37 -2.86
CA SER A 57 -0.52 -12.63 -2.96
C SER A 57 0.35 -12.84 -1.73
N ILE A 58 0.71 -14.09 -1.45
CA ILE A 58 1.67 -14.43 -0.40
C ILE A 58 2.97 -13.63 -0.59
N ALA A 59 3.49 -13.58 -1.82
CA ALA A 59 4.72 -12.85 -2.12
C ALA A 59 4.61 -11.34 -1.82
N MET A 60 3.47 -10.72 -2.17
CA MET A 60 3.24 -9.30 -1.88
C MET A 60 3.11 -9.05 -0.38
N THR A 61 2.39 -9.91 0.34
CA THR A 61 2.22 -9.80 1.79
C THR A 61 3.54 -9.97 2.54
N VAL A 62 4.36 -10.96 2.16
CA VAL A 62 5.72 -11.13 2.70
C VAL A 62 6.60 -9.91 2.38
N GLY A 63 6.52 -9.37 1.16
CA GLY A 63 7.23 -8.15 0.80
C GLY A 63 6.87 -6.96 1.70
N THR A 64 5.58 -6.77 1.98
CA THR A 64 5.09 -5.74 2.92
C THR A 64 5.66 -5.95 4.32
N ALA A 65 5.63 -7.18 4.85
CA ALA A 65 6.21 -7.51 6.15
C ALA A 65 7.71 -7.20 6.22
N VAL A 66 8.47 -7.53 5.16
CA VAL A 66 9.89 -7.20 5.07
C VAL A 66 10.13 -5.69 5.07
N HIS A 67 9.33 -4.92 4.33
CA HIS A 67 9.42 -3.46 4.35
C HIS A 67 9.16 -2.88 5.74
N GLU A 68 8.22 -3.42 6.50
CA GLU A 68 7.93 -3.01 7.88
C GLU A 68 9.11 -3.34 8.83
N VAL A 69 9.68 -4.54 8.73
CA VAL A 69 10.87 -4.92 9.50
C VAL A 69 12.06 -3.99 9.20
N LEU A 70 12.32 -3.73 7.92
CA LEU A 70 13.40 -2.82 7.49
C LEU A 70 13.17 -1.41 8.03
N ALA A 71 11.95 -0.88 7.94
CA ALA A 71 11.62 0.44 8.47
C ALA A 71 11.91 0.54 9.97
N ARG A 72 11.61 -0.51 10.74
CA ARG A 72 11.89 -0.56 12.18
C ARG A 72 13.37 -0.69 12.50
N LEU A 73 14.10 -1.49 11.74
CA LEU A 73 15.55 -1.59 11.87
C LEU A 73 16.23 -0.24 11.60
N LEU A 74 15.81 0.46 10.56
CA LEU A 74 16.33 1.80 10.25
C LEU A 74 16.00 2.79 11.36
N LYS A 75 14.77 2.81 11.88
CA LYS A 75 14.39 3.66 13.03
C LYS A 75 15.19 3.34 14.28
N ARG A 76 15.45 2.07 14.56
CA ARG A 76 16.33 1.64 15.66
C ARG A 76 17.75 2.16 15.45
N LEU A 77 18.30 2.03 14.24
CA LEU A 77 19.67 2.49 13.92
C LEU A 77 19.85 4.00 14.13
N LEU A 78 18.80 4.79 13.91
CA LEU A 78 18.81 6.23 14.24
C LEU A 78 18.93 6.49 15.76
N GLN A 79 18.52 5.54 16.61
CA GLN A 79 18.57 5.66 18.07
C GLN A 79 19.79 4.96 18.69
N SER A 80 20.21 3.82 18.12
CA SER A 80 21.31 3.02 18.62
C SER A 80 21.95 2.19 17.52
N SER A 81 23.28 2.25 17.44
CA SER A 81 24.11 1.41 16.58
C SER A 81 24.54 0.09 17.24
N ALA A 82 24.02 -0.22 18.44
CA ALA A 82 24.33 -1.47 19.11
C ALA A 82 23.99 -2.69 18.22
N ALA A 83 24.73 -3.77 18.38
CA ALA A 83 24.48 -5.01 17.63
C ALA A 83 23.05 -5.51 17.85
N ILE A 84 22.45 -6.09 16.80
CA ILE A 84 21.11 -6.69 16.88
C ILE A 84 21.25 -8.06 17.55
N ASP A 85 20.44 -8.31 18.57
CA ASP A 85 20.29 -9.63 19.16
C ASP A 85 19.53 -10.54 18.17
N ALA A 86 20.26 -11.45 17.53
CA ALA A 86 19.72 -12.37 16.53
C ALA A 86 18.66 -13.32 17.12
N GLN A 87 18.81 -13.71 18.40
CA GLN A 87 17.90 -14.64 19.07
C GLN A 87 16.53 -14.01 19.29
N ARG A 88 16.48 -12.69 19.51
CA ARG A 88 15.22 -11.92 19.62
C ARG A 88 14.69 -11.48 18.26
N PHE A 89 15.58 -11.22 17.30
CA PHE A 89 15.20 -10.68 16.00
C PHE A 89 14.42 -11.67 15.13
N TRP A 90 14.86 -12.92 15.03
CA TRP A 90 14.19 -13.89 14.16
C TRP A 90 12.75 -14.21 14.57
N PRO A 91 12.46 -14.52 15.86
CA PRO A 91 11.07 -14.71 16.30
C PRO A 91 10.21 -13.48 16.06
N TYR A 92 10.80 -12.28 16.16
CA TYR A 92 10.10 -11.04 15.83
C TYR A 92 9.72 -10.97 14.34
N VAL A 93 10.65 -11.28 13.43
CA VAL A 93 10.39 -11.30 11.98
C VAL A 93 9.33 -12.34 11.62
N GLU A 94 9.44 -13.55 12.16
CA GLU A 94 8.44 -14.61 11.98
C GLU A 94 7.05 -14.18 12.48
N GLY A 95 7.00 -13.51 13.63
CA GLY A 95 5.76 -12.95 14.18
C GLY A 95 5.13 -11.91 13.26
N VAL A 96 5.93 -10.97 12.72
CA VAL A 96 5.43 -9.95 11.77
C VAL A 96 4.90 -10.58 10.48
N ILE A 97 5.65 -11.51 9.89
CA ILE A 97 5.22 -12.20 8.67
C ILE A 97 3.95 -13.01 8.93
N GLY A 98 3.91 -13.75 10.04
CA GLY A 98 2.76 -14.55 10.44
C GLY A 98 1.50 -13.72 10.68
N GLU A 99 1.62 -12.57 11.35
CA GLU A 99 0.50 -11.64 11.55
C GLU A 99 -0.03 -11.10 10.21
N GLU A 100 0.86 -10.65 9.32
CA GLU A 100 0.48 -10.12 8.01
C GLU A 100 -0.20 -11.18 7.13
N LEU A 101 0.31 -12.43 7.14
CA LEU A 101 -0.29 -13.55 6.41
C LEU A 101 -1.66 -13.96 6.99
N ALA A 102 -1.84 -13.90 8.31
CA ALA A 102 -3.09 -14.29 8.96
C ALA A 102 -4.21 -13.23 8.80
N THR A 103 -3.85 -11.95 8.71
CA THR A 103 -4.81 -10.84 8.61
C THR A 103 -5.19 -10.48 7.18
N THR A 104 -4.36 -10.85 6.20
CA THR A 104 -4.58 -10.52 4.79
C THR A 104 -5.42 -11.60 4.08
N THR A 105 -6.41 -11.19 3.29
CA THR A 105 -7.11 -12.12 2.40
C THR A 105 -6.21 -12.49 1.21
N LEU A 106 -5.68 -13.70 1.22
CA LEU A 106 -4.74 -14.19 0.20
C LEU A 106 -5.48 -14.72 -1.03
N MET A 107 -4.98 -14.38 -2.21
CA MET A 107 -5.53 -14.84 -3.49
C MET A 107 -5.39 -16.36 -3.64
N GLU A 108 -4.28 -16.93 -3.17
CA GLU A 108 -4.01 -18.36 -3.23
C GLU A 108 -5.02 -19.15 -2.39
N VAL A 109 -5.49 -18.57 -1.28
CA VAL A 109 -6.54 -19.15 -0.44
C VAL A 109 -7.91 -18.94 -1.08
N HIS A 110 -8.18 -17.73 -1.58
CA HIS A 110 -9.45 -17.39 -2.23
C HIS A 110 -9.75 -18.27 -3.45
N TYR A 111 -8.73 -18.58 -4.26
CA TYR A 111 -8.86 -19.42 -5.45
C TYR A 111 -8.54 -20.91 -5.19
N GLY A 112 -8.37 -21.33 -3.93
CA GLY A 112 -8.17 -22.74 -3.56
C GLY A 112 -6.83 -23.34 -4.01
N GLN A 113 -5.83 -22.52 -4.32
CA GLN A 113 -4.49 -22.96 -4.71
C GLN A 113 -3.65 -23.43 -3.51
N ARG A 114 -3.91 -22.88 -2.32
CA ARG A 114 -3.23 -23.22 -1.07
C ARG A 114 -4.21 -23.17 0.11
N PRO A 115 -3.96 -23.95 1.18
CA PRO A 115 -4.71 -23.80 2.43
C PRO A 115 -4.41 -22.45 3.08
N ALA A 116 -5.32 -22.01 3.96
CA ALA A 116 -5.08 -20.83 4.78
C ALA A 116 -3.86 -21.04 5.69
N PRO A 117 -3.01 -20.01 5.88
CA PRO A 117 -1.88 -20.10 6.80
C PRO A 117 -2.38 -20.30 8.22
N GLU A 118 -1.66 -21.11 9.00
CA GLU A 118 -1.96 -21.24 10.43
C GLU A 118 -1.73 -19.90 11.14
N PRO A 119 -2.59 -19.53 12.10
CA PRO A 119 -2.38 -18.32 12.87
C PRO A 119 -1.07 -18.42 13.64
N ALA A 120 -0.19 -17.44 13.47
CA ALA A 120 1.04 -17.36 14.26
C ALA A 120 0.69 -17.32 15.75
N ALA A 121 1.41 -18.10 16.55
CA ALA A 121 1.25 -18.11 18.00
C ALA A 121 1.28 -16.68 18.54
N ALA A 122 0.20 -16.26 19.21
CA ALA A 122 -0.01 -14.90 19.66
C ALA A 122 1.13 -14.45 20.58
N GLY A 123 2.09 -13.70 20.03
CA GLY A 123 3.37 -13.54 20.71
C GLY A 123 4.19 -12.35 20.23
N LEU A 124 3.57 -11.21 19.94
CA LEU A 124 4.14 -9.86 20.11
C LEU A 124 3.09 -8.83 19.69
N ARG A 125 2.46 -8.19 20.68
CA ARG A 125 1.48 -7.12 20.46
C ARG A 125 2.12 -6.01 19.61
N ARG A 126 1.37 -5.44 18.65
CA ARG A 126 1.68 -4.13 18.05
C ARG A 126 1.88 -3.09 19.15
N LEU A 127 3.11 -2.88 19.60
CA LEU A 127 3.48 -1.66 20.33
C LEU A 127 3.52 -0.55 19.27
N GLY A 128 2.41 0.18 19.20
CA GLY A 128 2.20 1.26 18.23
C GLY A 128 1.12 0.93 17.20
N ALA A 129 -0.11 0.69 17.65
CA ALA A 129 -1.26 1.06 16.83
C ALA A 129 -1.19 2.58 16.64
N GLY A 130 -0.58 3.03 15.53
CA GLY A 130 -0.92 4.32 14.97
C GLY A 130 -2.44 4.36 14.82
N GLN A 131 -3.04 5.46 15.28
CA GLN A 131 -4.48 5.71 15.25
C GLN A 131 -5.14 5.15 13.98
N PRO A 132 -6.37 4.62 14.08
CA PRO A 132 -7.17 4.34 12.89
C PRO A 132 -7.16 5.60 12.03
N ALA A 133 -6.81 5.42 10.75
CA ALA A 133 -6.74 6.48 9.76
C ALA A 133 -7.89 7.46 10.01
N GLY A 134 -7.51 8.66 10.47
CA GLY A 134 -8.43 9.74 10.77
C GLY A 134 -9.39 9.88 9.61
N GLU A 135 -10.67 9.91 9.98
CA GLU A 135 -11.78 10.49 9.24
C GLU A 135 -11.31 11.18 7.96
N ARG A 136 -11.42 10.44 6.84
CA ARG A 136 -11.08 10.97 5.52
C ARG A 136 -11.94 12.21 5.32
N ARG A 137 -11.31 13.39 5.47
CA ARG A 137 -11.84 14.67 5.02
C ARG A 137 -12.50 14.43 3.67
N ALA A 138 -13.78 14.77 3.59
CA ALA A 138 -14.56 14.60 2.39
C ALA A 138 -13.79 15.17 1.19
N ASP A 139 -13.58 14.32 0.19
CA ASP A 139 -13.04 14.72 -1.10
C ASP A 139 -13.99 15.78 -1.69
N PRO A 140 -13.54 17.03 -1.94
CA PRO A 140 -14.40 18.08 -2.46
C PRO A 140 -15.00 17.74 -3.85
N LEU A 141 -14.44 16.76 -4.56
CA LEU A 141 -15.04 16.19 -5.78
C LEU A 141 -16.32 15.40 -5.51
N ARG A 142 -16.59 15.01 -4.26
CA ARG A 142 -17.82 14.32 -3.83
C ARG A 142 -18.99 15.28 -3.58
N ALA A 143 -18.75 16.60 -3.59
CA ALA A 143 -19.75 17.63 -3.32
C ALA A 143 -20.34 18.30 -4.58
N GLY A 144 -19.95 17.87 -5.79
CA GLY A 144 -20.49 18.42 -7.03
C GLY A 144 -20.13 19.89 -7.30
N LEU A 145 -19.06 20.39 -6.68
CA LEU A 145 -18.57 21.75 -6.92
C LEU A 145 -17.86 21.83 -8.29
N PRO A 146 -18.04 22.92 -9.03
CA PRO A 146 -17.38 23.13 -10.32
C PRO A 146 -15.87 23.22 -10.14
N ALA A 147 -15.10 22.76 -11.15
CA ALA A 147 -13.65 22.57 -11.08
C ALA A 147 -12.87 23.87 -10.79
N ASP A 148 -13.44 24.99 -11.18
CA ASP A 148 -13.04 26.37 -10.97
C ASP A 148 -12.97 26.76 -9.47
N ALA A 149 -13.68 26.06 -8.58
CA ALA A 149 -13.59 26.27 -7.14
C ALA A 149 -12.42 25.52 -6.47
N VAL A 150 -11.86 24.49 -7.13
CA VAL A 150 -10.74 23.69 -6.60
C VAL A 150 -9.39 24.30 -6.96
N TYR A 151 -9.34 25.01 -8.09
CA TYR A 151 -8.18 25.76 -8.59
C TYR A 151 -8.50 27.26 -8.69
N GLY A 152 -9.00 27.85 -7.60
CA GLY A 152 -9.18 29.30 -7.51
C GLY A 152 -7.84 30.04 -7.41
N ASP A 153 -7.54 30.84 -8.42
CA ASP A 153 -6.52 31.88 -8.56
C ASP A 153 -5.57 32.11 -7.37
N ARG A 154 -4.38 31.51 -7.44
CA ARG A 154 -3.21 31.94 -6.66
C ARG A 154 -2.38 33.03 -7.36
N GLU A 155 -2.89 33.65 -8.43
CA GLU A 155 -2.17 34.74 -9.11
C GLU A 155 -2.51 36.16 -8.60
N ALA A 156 -3.47 36.33 -7.69
CA ALA A 156 -3.85 37.67 -7.20
C ALA A 156 -3.13 38.14 -5.92
N ALA A 157 -2.32 37.31 -5.26
CA ALA A 157 -1.72 37.63 -3.95
C ALA A 157 -0.21 37.99 -3.99
N GLN A 158 0.40 38.10 -5.17
CA GLN A 158 1.82 38.46 -5.34
C GLN A 158 2.06 39.77 -6.09
N ARG A 159 1.03 40.61 -6.23
CA ARG A 159 1.17 41.99 -6.74
C ARG A 159 0.47 42.96 -5.80
N ARG A 160 1.00 43.16 -4.60
CA ARG A 160 0.95 44.42 -3.84
C ARG A 160 2.16 44.51 -2.93
#